data_AF-A0A7S1Y4V0-F1
#
_entry.id   AF-A0A7S1Y4V0-F1
#
_cell.length_a   1.000
_cell.length_b   1.000
_cell.length_c   1.000
_cell.angle_alpha   90.00
_cell.angle_beta   90.00
_cell.angle_gamma   90.00
#
_symmetry.space_group_name_H-M   'P 1'
#
loop_
_entity.id
_entity.type
_entity.pdbx_description
1 polymer ?
#
loop_
_entity_poly.entity_id
_entity_poly.type
_entity_poly.pdbx_seq_one_letter_code
_entity_poly.pdbx_strand_id
1 'polypeptide(L)'
;YTYSGQSKQGVTVEDIVYRIGCLNDIGFVWDPWEEQWKEKYQKLVAYQKEHNSTLVPKEYDVDPELGKWVNKQRALYGEFANIGDMEDLKDTIGRVFSYMYLEESKNAPTID
;
A
#
# COMPACT_ATOMS: atom_id res chain seq x y z
N TYR A 1 -23.13 23.94 -4.34
CA TYR A 1 -23.84 22.67 -4.16
C TYR A 1 -23.73 22.25 -2.71
N THR A 2 -24.67 22.67 -1.86
CA THR A 2 -24.76 22.19 -0.48
C THR A 2 -25.55 20.89 -0.49
N TYR A 3 -24.90 19.80 -0.10
CA TYR A 3 -25.54 18.51 0.08
C TYR A 3 -26.53 18.60 1.24
N SER A 4 -27.79 18.95 0.94
CA SER A 4 -28.91 18.81 1.86
C SER A 4 -29.41 17.37 1.83
N GLY A 5 -28.61 16.46 2.40
CA GLY A 5 -28.99 15.08 2.65
C GLY A 5 -29.17 14.88 4.15
N GLN A 6 -30.40 14.65 4.60
CA GLN A 6 -30.73 14.45 6.00
C GLN A 6 -29.93 13.27 6.58
N SER A 7 -29.03 13.54 7.52
CA SER A 7 -28.33 12.51 8.29
C SER A 7 -29.26 11.93 9.35
N LYS A 8 -29.17 10.61 9.58
CA LYS A 8 -29.85 9.94 10.71
C LYS A 8 -29.35 10.60 12.01
N GLN A 9 -30.27 11.28 12.71
CA GLN A 9 -30.03 12.07 13.93
C GLN A 9 -28.81 13.01 13.87
N GLY A 10 -29.01 14.23 13.34
CA GLY A 10 -28.37 15.45 13.85
C GLY A 10 -26.86 15.64 13.67
N VAL A 11 -26.14 14.78 12.95
CA VAL A 11 -24.72 14.97 12.66
C VAL A 11 -24.55 15.86 11.42
N THR A 12 -23.86 17.00 11.56
CA THR A 12 -23.61 17.92 10.44
C THR A 12 -22.34 17.54 9.66
N VAL A 13 -22.13 18.15 8.48
CA VAL A 13 -20.89 17.93 7.70
C VAL A 13 -19.68 18.48 8.47
N GLU A 14 -19.86 19.59 9.18
CA GLU A 14 -18.82 20.20 10.02
C GLU A 14 -18.37 19.23 11.12
N ASP A 15 -19.29 18.50 11.75
CA ASP A 15 -18.97 17.47 12.75
C ASP A 15 -18.14 16.32 12.15
N ILE A 16 -18.47 15.89 10.93
CA ILE A 16 -17.76 14.81 10.24
C ILE A 16 -16.33 15.25 9.91
N VAL A 17 -16.16 16.46 9.37
CA VAL A 17 -14.84 17.03 9.05
C VAL A 17 -14.00 17.16 10.32
N TYR A 18 -14.58 17.67 11.41
CA TYR A 18 -13.90 17.77 12.70
C TYR A 18 -13.42 16.41 13.22
N ARG A 19 -14.30 15.40 13.20
CA ARG A 19 -13.95 14.02 13.64
C ARG A 19 -12.85 13.42 12.78
N ILE A 20 -12.92 13.58 11.45
CA ILE A 20 -11.86 13.11 10.55
C ILE A 20 -10.53 13.78 10.88
N GLY A 21 -10.53 15.10 11.15
CA GLY A 21 -9.34 15.83 11.60
C GLY A 21 -8.72 15.22 12.86
N CYS A 22 -9.53 15.02 13.91
CA CYS A 22 -9.05 14.40 15.15
C CYS A 22 -8.50 12.98 14.94
N LEU A 23 -9.10 12.19 14.05
CA LEU A 23 -8.61 10.85 13.70
C LEU A 23 -7.28 10.92 12.94
N ASN A 24 -7.15 11.87 12.01
CA ASN A 24 -5.89 12.06 11.28
C ASN A 24 -4.75 12.52 12.20
N ASP A 25 -5.03 13.39 13.18
CA ASP A 25 -4.01 13.90 14.12
C ASP A 25 -3.39 12.80 14.99
N ILE A 26 -4.11 11.70 15.23
CA ILE A 26 -3.59 10.54 15.96
C ILE A 26 -3.06 9.44 15.04
N GLY A 27 -2.96 9.69 13.73
CA GLY A 27 -2.51 8.71 12.75
C GLY A 27 -3.48 7.54 12.57
N PHE A 28 -4.80 7.81 12.60
CA PHE A 28 -5.79 6.76 12.41
C PHE A 28 -5.61 6.04 11.08
N VAL A 29 -5.49 4.72 11.14
CA VAL A 29 -5.35 3.86 9.97
C VAL A 29 -6.72 3.60 9.36
N TRP A 30 -7.02 4.29 8.27
CA TRP A 30 -8.30 4.17 7.55
C TRP A 30 -8.44 2.84 6.80
N ASP A 31 -7.33 2.28 6.31
CA ASP A 31 -7.27 0.96 5.69
C ASP A 31 -6.15 0.11 6.35
N PRO A 32 -6.52 -0.75 7.33
CA PRO A 32 -5.56 -1.62 8.00
C PRO A 32 -4.87 -2.63 7.08
N TRP A 33 -5.49 -2.99 5.95
CA TRP A 33 -4.89 -3.92 4.98
C TRP A 33 -3.83 -3.23 4.13
N GLU A 34 -4.09 -1.99 3.70
CA GLU A 34 -3.10 -1.15 3.02
C GLU A 34 -1.87 -0.93 3.91
N GLU A 35 -2.08 -0.61 5.19
CA GLU A 35 -0.99 -0.39 6.15
C GLU A 35 -0.14 -1.65 6.36
N GLN A 36 -0.78 -2.81 6.56
CA GLN A 36 -0.07 -4.09 6.64
C GLN A 36 0.71 -4.40 5.36
N TRP A 37 0.15 -4.07 4.19
CA TRP A 37 0.85 -4.25 2.92
C TRP A 37 2.08 -3.35 2.83
N LYS A 38 1.96 -2.07 3.21
CA LYS A 38 3.08 -1.11 3.24
C LYS A 38 4.18 -1.57 4.18
N GLU A 39 3.83 -2.07 5.36
CA GLU A 39 4.81 -2.58 6.33
C GLU A 39 5.62 -3.75 5.74
N LYS A 40 4.95 -4.72 5.10
CA LYS A 40 5.63 -5.86 4.45
C LYS A 40 6.48 -5.42 3.25
N TYR A 41 6.00 -4.44 2.49
CA TYR A 41 6.76 -3.87 1.39
C TYR A 41 8.04 -3.18 1.88
N GLN A 42 7.96 -2.37 2.95
CA GLN A 42 9.14 -1.74 3.55
C GLN A 42 10.16 -2.77 4.05
N LYS A 43 9.70 -3.89 4.63
CA LYS A 43 10.56 -5.02 5.01
C LYS A 43 11.27 -5.64 3.80
N LEU A 44 10.58 -5.78 2.66
CA LEU A 44 11.21 -6.25 1.42
C LEU A 44 12.24 -5.24 0.86
N VAL A 45 11.96 -3.94 0.94
CA VAL A 45 12.92 -2.88 0.55
C VAL A 45 14.17 -2.94 1.42
N ALA A 46 14.02 -3.13 2.73
CA ALA A 46 15.15 -3.31 3.63
C ALA A 46 15.98 -4.56 3.27
N TYR A 47 15.31 -5.70 3.03
CA TYR A 47 15.96 -6.93 2.58
C TYR A 47 16.71 -6.73 1.25
N GLN A 48 16.12 -6.02 0.29
CA GLN A 48 16.77 -5.71 -0.99
C GLN A 48 18.03 -4.88 -0.78
N LYS A 49 18.00 -3.87 0.09
CA LYS A 49 19.17 -3.04 0.40
C LYS A 49 20.29 -3.86 1.05
N GLU A 50 19.96 -4.80 1.92
CA GLU A 50 20.93 -5.65 2.62
C GLU A 50 21.54 -6.73 1.73
N HIS A 51 20.70 -7.44 0.95
CA HIS A 51 21.10 -8.62 0.19
C HIS A 51 21.32 -8.34 -1.30
N ASN A 52 21.09 -7.11 -1.75
CA ASN A 52 21.06 -6.71 -3.16
C ASN A 52 20.17 -7.63 -4.02
N SER A 53 19.09 -8.13 -3.42
CA SER A 53 18.23 -9.17 -3.99
C SER A 53 16.85 -9.12 -3.35
N THR A 54 15.82 -9.46 -4.12
CA THR A 54 14.44 -9.64 -3.60
C THR A 54 14.07 -11.12 -3.47
N LEU A 55 15.05 -12.03 -3.66
CA LEU A 55 14.87 -13.48 -3.54
C LEU A 55 14.86 -13.90 -2.07
N VAL A 56 13.85 -13.44 -1.33
CA VAL A 56 13.57 -13.91 0.02
C VAL A 56 13.20 -15.40 -0.04
N PRO A 57 13.85 -16.27 0.75
CA PRO A 57 13.47 -17.67 0.89
C PRO A 57 12.03 -17.80 1.42
N LYS A 58 11.33 -18.88 1.05
CA LYS A 58 9.98 -19.16 1.58
C LYS A 58 10.03 -19.37 3.09
N GLU A 59 11.03 -20.09 3.56
CA GLU A 59 11.36 -20.31 4.96
C GLU A 59 12.52 -19.37 5.30
N TYR A 60 12.19 -18.12 5.61
CA TYR A 60 13.17 -17.12 6.00
C TYR A 60 13.19 -17.03 7.53
N ASP A 61 14.25 -17.52 8.16
CA ASP A 61 14.30 -17.65 9.62
C ASP A 61 14.29 -16.30 10.35
N VAL A 62 14.83 -15.25 9.72
CA VAL A 62 14.91 -13.90 10.31
C VAL A 62 13.54 -13.22 10.34
N ASP A 63 12.77 -13.35 9.25
CA ASP A 63 11.38 -12.89 9.18
C ASP A 63 10.51 -13.90 8.40
N PRO A 64 9.96 -14.92 9.09
CA PRO A 64 9.15 -15.96 8.44
C PRO A 64 7.88 -15.40 7.80
N GLU A 65 7.39 -14.25 8.26
CA GLU A 65 6.20 -13.61 7.68
C GLU A 65 6.53 -12.94 6.35
N LEU A 66 7.70 -12.31 6.24
CA LEU A 66 8.18 -11.74 4.98
C LEU A 66 8.37 -12.83 3.92
N GLY A 67 8.98 -13.97 4.28
CA GLY A 67 9.16 -15.10 3.36
C GLY A 67 7.84 -15.64 2.81
N LYS A 68 6.83 -15.82 3.68
CA LYS A 68 5.48 -16.22 3.28
C LYS A 68 4.80 -15.16 2.42
N TRP A 69 4.90 -13.89 2.80
CA TRP A 69 4.26 -12.78 2.08
C TRP A 69 4.80 -12.64 0.66
N VAL A 70 6.13 -12.67 0.48
CA VAL A 70 6.77 -12.61 -0.84
C VAL A 70 6.36 -13.81 -1.70
N ASN A 71 6.31 -15.02 -1.11
CA ASN A 71 5.85 -16.20 -1.83
C ASN A 71 4.39 -16.06 -2.30
N LYS A 72 3.52 -15.50 -1.46
CA LYS A 72 2.13 -15.20 -1.83
C LYS A 72 2.02 -14.19 -2.97
N GLN A 73 2.84 -13.12 -2.99
CA GLN A 73 2.83 -12.16 -4.10
C GLN A 73 3.22 -12.81 -5.43
N ARG A 74 4.22 -13.71 -5.40
CA ARG A 74 4.63 -14.46 -6.61
C ARG A 74 3.54 -15.43 -7.09
N ALA A 75 2.86 -16.11 -6.17
CA ALA A 75 1.74 -17.00 -6.49
C ALA A 75 0.58 -16.22 -7.12
N LEU A 76 0.19 -15.09 -6.52
CA LEU A 76 -0.83 -14.19 -7.06
C LEU A 76 -0.45 -13.72 -8.46
N TYR A 77 0.79 -13.26 -8.67
CA TYR A 77 1.26 -12.89 -10.02
C TYR A 77 1.14 -14.05 -11.01
N GLY A 78 1.48 -15.27 -10.60
CA GLY A 78 1.30 -16.47 -11.42
C GLY A 78 -0.16 -16.76 -11.75
N GLU A 79 -1.07 -16.65 -10.78
CA GLU A 79 -2.52 -16.80 -10.98
C GLU A 79 -3.05 -15.74 -11.95
N PHE A 80 -2.70 -14.47 -11.74
CA PHE A 80 -3.09 -13.37 -12.63
C PHE A 80 -2.49 -13.50 -14.04
N ALA A 81 -1.26 -13.97 -14.18
CA ALA A 81 -0.62 -14.20 -15.47
C ALA A 81 -1.31 -15.33 -16.28
N ASN A 82 -1.95 -16.29 -15.59
CA ASN A 82 -2.70 -17.37 -16.23
C ASN A 82 -4.14 -16.97 -16.65
N ILE A 83 -4.65 -15.81 -16.19
CA ILE A 83 -6.02 -15.34 -16.49
C ILE A 83 -6.15 -14.75 -17.91
N GLY A 84 -5.06 -14.64 -18.68
CA GLY A 84 -5.13 -14.47 -20.14
C GLY A 84 -5.29 -13.04 -20.65
N ASP A 85 -5.64 -12.06 -19.80
CA ASP A 85 -5.70 -10.63 -20.18
C ASP A 85 -4.59 -9.83 -19.48
N MET A 86 -3.38 -9.90 -20.04
CA MET A 86 -2.20 -9.16 -19.57
C MET A 86 -2.31 -7.65 -19.82
N GLU A 87 -3.24 -7.20 -20.66
CA GLU A 87 -3.40 -5.79 -21.07
C GLU A 87 -4.00 -4.95 -19.93
N ASP A 88 -5.05 -5.44 -19.25
CA ASP A 88 -5.67 -4.79 -18.09
C ASP A 88 -4.79 -4.84 -16.83
N LEU A 89 -3.97 -5.90 -16.70
CA LEU A 89 -3.04 -6.06 -15.59
C LEU A 89 -1.86 -5.08 -15.69
N LYS A 90 -1.37 -4.77 -16.90
CA LYS A 90 -0.36 -3.72 -17.11
C LYS A 90 -0.89 -2.33 -16.73
N ASP A 91 -2.16 -2.04 -16.95
CA ASP A 91 -2.78 -0.76 -16.59
C ASP A 91 -3.02 -0.64 -15.07
N THR A 92 -3.35 -1.77 -14.42
CA THR A 92 -3.58 -1.86 -12.97
C THR A 92 -2.28 -1.91 -12.17
N ILE A 93 -1.31 -2.75 -12.57
CA ILE A 93 0.03 -2.84 -11.98
C ILE A 93 0.84 -1.58 -12.34
N GLY A 94 0.68 -1.03 -13.55
CA GLY A 94 1.29 0.23 -13.98
C GLY A 94 0.83 1.41 -13.14
N ARG A 95 -0.42 1.45 -12.68
CA ARG A 95 -0.87 2.46 -11.70
C ARG A 95 -0.18 2.28 -10.35
N VAL A 96 -0.15 1.07 -9.79
CA VAL A 96 0.46 0.84 -8.46
C VAL A 96 1.98 1.09 -8.48
N PHE A 97 2.70 0.59 -9.49
CA PHE A 97 4.14 0.87 -9.63
C PHE A 97 4.44 2.32 -9.99
N SER A 98 3.61 3.00 -10.79
CA SER A 98 3.77 4.44 -11.09
C SER A 98 3.54 5.31 -9.85
N TYR A 99 2.52 5.03 -9.04
CA TYR A 99 2.30 5.73 -7.77
C TYR A 99 3.43 5.49 -6.77
N MET A 100 4.01 4.29 -6.73
CA MET A 100 5.16 3.99 -5.87
C MET A 100 6.47 4.62 -6.37
N TYR A 101 6.70 4.70 -7.68
CA TYR A 101 7.89 5.35 -8.25
C TYR A 101 7.82 6.89 -8.23
N LEU A 102 6.62 7.47 -8.29
CA LEU A 102 6.43 8.93 -8.28
C LEU A 102 6.64 9.56 -6.89
N GLU A 103 6.29 8.85 -5.81
CA GLU A 103 6.50 9.31 -4.42
C GLU A 103 8.00 9.37 -4.04
N GLU A 104 8.84 8.47 -4.54
CA GLU A 104 10.29 8.49 -4.28
C GLU A 104 11.01 9.67 -4.95
N SER A 105 10.50 10.16 -6.10
CA SER A 105 11.09 11.31 -6.81
C SER A 105 10.84 12.69 -6.16
N LYS A 106 9.91 12.79 -5.20
CA LYS A 106 9.58 14.06 -4.52
C LYS A 106 10.32 14.27 -3.18
N ASN A 107 10.94 13.22 -2.64
CA ASN A 107 11.70 13.26 -1.39
C ASN A 107 13.20 13.01 -1.58
N ALA A 108 13.71 13.08 -2.82
CA ALA A 108 15.14 13.12 -3.04
C ALA A 108 15.71 14.39 -2.38
N PRO A 109 16.65 14.30 -1.42
CA PRO A 109 17.38 15.49 -1.00
C PRO A 109 18.07 16.08 -2.23
N THR A 110 17.80 17.34 -2.53
CA THR A 110 18.59 18.10 -3.49
C THR A 110 20.03 18.08 -3.01
N ILE A 111 20.86 17.31 -3.70
CA ILE A 111 22.31 17.43 -3.59
C ILE A 111 22.66 18.74 -4.29
N ASP A 112 23.11 19.72 -3.52
CA ASP A 112 23.71 20.98 -3.97
C ASP A 112 24.98 20.70 -4.81
#